data_AF-A0A285KRL8-F1
#
_entry.id   AF-A0A285KRL8-F1
#
_cell.length_a   1.000
_cell.length_b   1.000
_cell.length_c   1.000
_cell.angle_alpha   90.00
_cell.angle_beta   90.00
_cell.angle_gamma   90.00
#
_symmetry.space_group_name_H-M   'P 1'
#
loop_
_entity.id
_entity.type
_entity.pdbx_description
1 polymer ?
#
loop_
_entity_poly.entity_id
_entity_poly.type
_entity_poly.pdbx_seq_one_letter_code
_entity_poly.pdbx_strand_id
1 'polypeptide(L)'
;MSLLEQLGATQPGDASALVYGTPQETPDGSVIVTVARVGGILRSAARPVGVYVVKDGQATWTPAVDANRIALFGQTIGLVSATLALLAIVRRPPWPDLSR
;
A
#
# COMPACT_ATOMS: atom_id res chain seq x y z
N MET A 1 14.94 -26.85 5.46
CA MET A 1 15.15 -25.60 4.72
C MET A 1 14.70 -24.45 5.60
N SER A 2 15.64 -23.68 6.14
CA SER A 2 15.36 -22.61 7.09
C SER A 2 14.97 -21.32 6.36
N LEU A 3 14.02 -20.55 6.91
CA LEU A 3 13.57 -19.24 6.40
C LEU A 3 14.74 -18.27 6.16
N LEU A 4 15.84 -18.45 6.89
CA LEU A 4 17.09 -17.68 6.75
C LEU A 4 17.87 -18.00 5.47
N GLU A 5 17.77 -19.22 4.93
CA GLU A 5 18.39 -19.58 3.64
C GLU A 5 17.66 -18.93 2.45
N GLN A 6 16.33 -18.83 2.52
CA GLN A 6 15.55 -18.13 1.49
C GLN A 6 15.82 -16.62 1.48
N LEU A 7 16.16 -16.04 2.63
CA LEU A 7 16.51 -14.61 2.74
C LEU A 7 17.94 -14.32 2.28
N GLY A 8 18.83 -15.31 2.27
CA GLY A 8 20.22 -15.16 1.81
C GLY A 8 20.38 -15.12 0.27
N ALA A 9 19.34 -15.49 -0.48
CA ALA A 9 19.37 -15.53 -1.94
C ALA A 9 19.05 -14.20 -2.63
N THR A 10 18.67 -13.15 -1.89
CA THR A 10 18.40 -11.83 -2.47
C THR A 10 19.69 -11.01 -2.54
N GLN A 11 20.18 -10.80 -3.76
CA GLN A 11 21.34 -9.98 -4.06
C GLN A 11 21.14 -8.54 -3.52
N PRO A 12 22.10 -7.98 -2.75
CA PRO A 12 21.99 -6.63 -2.21
C PRO A 12 22.11 -5.61 -3.36
N GLY A 13 20.97 -5.20 -3.91
CA GLY A 13 20.89 -4.31 -5.06
C GLY A 13 19.47 -4.11 -5.60
N ASP A 14 18.56 -5.07 -5.40
CA ASP A 14 17.15 -4.92 -5.77
C ASP A 14 16.37 -4.23 -4.66
N ALA A 15 16.18 -2.92 -4.76
CA ALA A 15 15.58 -2.07 -3.72
C ALA A 15 14.10 -2.37 -3.40
N SER A 16 13.52 -3.46 -3.91
CA SER A 16 12.21 -3.95 -3.52
C SER A 16 12.00 -5.43 -3.84
N ALA A 17 12.61 -6.32 -3.07
CA ALA A 17 12.40 -7.76 -3.21
C ALA A 17 10.92 -8.13 -2.96
N LEU A 18 10.30 -8.74 -3.96
CA LEU A 18 9.03 -9.44 -3.81
C LEU A 18 9.31 -10.81 -3.18
N VAL A 19 8.54 -11.13 -2.15
CA VAL A 19 8.61 -12.41 -1.44
C VAL A 19 7.29 -13.14 -1.67
N TYR A 20 7.40 -14.36 -2.15
CA TYR A 20 6.28 -15.29 -2.31
C TYR A 20 6.20 -16.19 -1.08
N GLY A 21 5.02 -16.29 -0.48
CA GLY A 21 4.77 -17.23 0.60
C GLY A 21 4.70 -18.66 0.10
N THR A 22 4.78 -19.61 1.02
CA THR A 22 4.61 -21.04 0.72
C THR A 22 3.23 -21.26 0.12
N PRO A 23 3.12 -21.87 -1.08
CA PRO A 23 1.83 -22.22 -1.67
C PRO A 23 1.00 -23.07 -0.71
N GLN A 24 -0.26 -22.67 -0.47
CA GLN A 24 -1.19 -23.39 0.39
C GLN A 24 -2.30 -24.01 -0.47
N GLU A 25 -2.44 -25.32 -0.40
CA GLU A 25 -3.54 -26.03 -1.06
C GLU A 25 -4.79 -25.99 -0.20
N THR A 26 -5.92 -25.67 -0.83
CA THR A 26 -7.24 -25.65 -0.22
C THR A 26 -7.99 -26.95 -0.57
N PRO A 27 -8.91 -27.45 0.27
CA PRO A 27 -9.63 -28.71 -0.01
C PRO A 27 -10.41 -28.76 -1.33
N ASP A 28 -10.66 -27.60 -1.95
CA ASP A 28 -11.33 -27.46 -3.24
C ASP A 28 -10.37 -27.55 -4.45
N GLY A 29 -9.09 -27.87 -4.22
CA GLY A 29 -8.04 -27.97 -5.25
C GLY A 29 -7.41 -26.63 -5.63
N SER A 30 -7.75 -25.53 -4.94
CA SER A 30 -7.15 -24.21 -5.19
C SER A 30 -5.80 -24.08 -4.51
N VAL A 31 -4.82 -23.50 -5.22
CA VAL A 31 -3.49 -23.15 -4.67
C VAL A 31 -3.43 -21.65 -4.39
N ILE A 32 -3.15 -21.28 -3.14
CA ILE A 32 -3.06 -19.89 -2.69
C ILE A 32 -1.58 -19.52 -2.50
N VAL A 33 -1.12 -18.48 -3.20
CA VAL A 33 0.26 -17.96 -3.08
C VAL A 33 0.20 -16.50 -2.64
N THR A 34 0.65 -16.22 -1.43
CA THR A 34 0.70 -14.85 -0.90
C THR A 34 1.91 -14.10 -1.44
N VAL A 35 1.75 -12.81 -1.71
CA VAL A 35 2.80 -11.95 -2.23
C VAL A 35 2.99 -10.77 -1.29
N ALA A 36 4.20 -10.61 -0.79
CA ALA A 36 4.60 -9.50 0.05
C ALA A 36 5.80 -8.77 -0.56
N ARG A 37 5.98 -7.52 -0.17
CA ARG A 37 7.13 -6.71 -0.50
C ARG A 37 7.90 -6.45 0.77
N VAL A 38 9.18 -6.81 0.79
CA VAL A 38 10.05 -6.48 1.91
C VAL A 38 10.64 -5.09 1.66
N GLY A 39 10.60 -4.25 2.68
CA GLY A 39 11.19 -2.92 2.61
C GLY A 39 12.69 -2.96 2.87
N GLY A 40 13.41 -2.01 2.27
CA GLY A 40 14.81 -1.75 2.62
C GLY A 40 14.96 -1.09 3.99
N ILE A 41 16.11 -0.46 4.23
CA ILE A 41 16.55 0.05 5.55
C ILE A 41 15.52 0.94 6.27
N LEU A 42 14.67 1.67 5.55
CA LEU A 42 13.63 2.53 6.14
C LEU A 42 12.31 1.81 6.52
N ARG A 43 12.09 0.56 6.12
CA ARG A 43 10.85 -0.16 6.34
C ARG A 43 11.11 -1.63 6.66
N SER A 44 11.30 -1.94 7.94
CA SER A 44 11.66 -3.28 8.41
C SER A 44 10.52 -4.32 8.31
N ALA A 45 9.27 -3.89 8.13
CA ALA A 45 8.13 -4.80 8.05
C ALA A 45 7.78 -5.14 6.59
N ALA A 46 7.51 -6.43 6.34
CA ALA A 46 6.97 -6.88 5.05
C ALA A 46 5.57 -6.29 4.84
N ARG A 47 5.34 -5.69 3.67
CA ARG A 47 4.04 -5.13 3.29
C ARG A 47 3.31 -6.12 2.38
N PRO A 48 2.10 -6.58 2.72
CA PRO A 48 1.31 -7.41 1.82
C PRO A 48 0.99 -6.64 0.54
N VAL A 49 1.16 -7.31 -0.60
CA VAL A 49 0.86 -6.76 -1.94
C VAL A 49 -0.42 -7.37 -2.47
N GLY A 50 -0.63 -8.67 -2.24
CA GLY A 50 -1.83 -9.39 -2.63
C GLY A 50 -1.62 -10.90 -2.59
N VAL A 51 -2.51 -11.61 -3.25
CA VAL A 51 -2.52 -13.07 -3.30
C VAL A 51 -2.88 -13.55 -4.71
N TYR A 52 -2.18 -14.58 -5.17
CA TYR A 52 -2.59 -15.35 -6.34
C TYR A 52 -3.38 -16.58 -5.88
N VAL A 53 -4.48 -16.85 -6.58
CA VAL A 53 -5.25 -18.08 -6.43
C VAL A 53 -5.20 -18.80 -7.77
N VAL A 54 -4.61 -19.99 -7.80
CA VAL A 54 -4.57 -20.85 -8.98
C VAL A 54 -5.57 -21.98 -8.81
N LYS A 55 -6.52 -22.10 -9.74
CA LYS A 55 -7.55 -23.14 -9.74
C LYS A 55 -7.81 -23.58 -11.18
N ASP A 56 -7.87 -24.88 -11.44
CA ASP A 56 -8.14 -25.44 -12.78
C ASP A 56 -7.21 -24.88 -13.87
N GLY A 57 -5.94 -24.62 -13.54
CA GLY A 57 -4.95 -24.03 -14.44
C GLY A 57 -5.11 -22.51 -14.67
N GLN A 58 -6.06 -21.84 -14.02
CA GLN A 58 -6.29 -20.41 -14.11
C GLN A 58 -5.75 -19.68 -12.88
N ALA A 59 -4.94 -18.65 -13.09
CA ALA A 59 -4.41 -17.80 -12.02
C ALA A 59 -5.23 -16.51 -11.91
N THR A 60 -5.76 -16.24 -10.71
CA THR A 60 -6.48 -15.01 -10.38
C THR A 60 -5.68 -14.20 -9.36
N TRP A 61 -5.56 -12.89 -9.58
CA TRP A 61 -4.88 -11.98 -8.67
C TRP A 61 -5.88 -11.19 -7.82
N THR A 62 -5.65 -11.15 -6.50
CA THR A 62 -6.40 -10.32 -5.56
C THR A 62 -5.44 -9.38 -4.81
N PRO A 63 -5.52 -8.06 -5.03
CA PRO A 63 -4.63 -7.11 -4.39
C PRO A 63 -4.98 -6.87 -2.91
N ALA A 64 -3.95 -6.66 -2.08
CA ALA A 64 -4.10 -6.26 -0.68
C ALA A 64 -4.24 -4.72 -0.56
N VAL A 65 -5.42 -4.19 -0.85
CA VAL A 65 -5.70 -2.75 -0.82
C VAL A 65 -6.09 -2.31 0.58
N ASP A 66 -5.36 -1.31 1.12
CA ASP A 66 -5.71 -0.64 2.39
C ASP A 66 -6.59 0.58 2.11
N ALA A 67 -7.91 0.35 2.08
CA ALA A 67 -8.89 1.41 1.81
C ALA A 67 -8.89 2.50 2.89
N ASN A 68 -8.62 2.13 4.15
CA ASN A 68 -8.58 3.09 5.26
C ASN A 68 -7.44 4.09 5.08
N ARG A 69 -6.25 3.61 4.69
CA ARG A 69 -5.11 4.48 4.41
C ARG A 69 -5.34 5.39 3.21
N ILE A 70 -6.03 4.91 2.18
CA ILE A 70 -6.44 5.74 1.03
C ILE A 70 -7.42 6.82 1.48
N ALA A 71 -8.42 6.46 2.28
CA ALA A 71 -9.41 7.41 2.81
C ALA A 71 -8.74 8.47 3.70
N LEU A 72 -7.82 8.08 4.58
CA LEU A 72 -7.07 9.00 5.43
C LEU A 72 -6.23 9.98 4.62
N PHE A 73 -5.60 9.52 3.53
CA PHE A 73 -4.85 10.39 2.64
C PHE A 73 -5.76 11.43 1.97
N GLY A 74 -6.92 11.02 1.46
CA GLY A 74 -7.93 11.92 0.90
C GLY A 74 -8.44 12.95 1.92
N GLN A 75 -8.76 12.51 3.15
CA GLN A 75 -9.19 13.40 4.23
C GLN A 75 -8.11 14.40 4.62
N THR A 76 -6.86 13.96 4.72
CA THR A 76 -5.73 14.86 5.04
C THR A 76 -5.54 15.91 3.95
N ILE A 77 -5.58 15.52 2.67
CA ILE A 77 -5.49 16.47 1.56
C ILE A 77 -6.64 17.47 1.61
N GLY A 78 -7.87 17.00 1.82
CA GLY A 78 -9.05 17.85 1.93
C GLY A 78 -8.94 18.84 3.09
N LEU A 79 -8.51 18.38 4.26
CA LEU A 79 -8.32 19.20 5.45
C LEU A 79 -7.24 20.27 5.26
N VAL A 80 -6.08 19.89 4.69
CA VAL A 80 -5.00 20.83 4.38
C VAL A 80 -5.47 21.88 3.38
N SER A 81 -6.15 21.47 2.30
CA SER A 81 -6.66 22.37 1.27
C SER A 81 -7.68 23.35 1.84
N ALA A 82 -8.64 22.86 2.64
CA ALA A 82 -9.63 23.70 3.30
C ALA A 82 -8.97 24.70 4.26
N THR A 83 -7.99 24.25 5.05
CA THR A 83 -7.26 25.11 5.98
C THR A 83 -6.52 26.23 5.23
N LEU A 84 -5.85 25.91 4.12
CA LEU A 84 -5.15 26.91 3.31
C LEU A 84 -6.12 27.89 2.66
N ALA A 85 -7.26 27.42 2.15
CA ALA A 85 -8.29 28.29 1.59
C ALA A 85 -8.88 29.24 2.64
N LEU A 86 -9.21 28.74 3.83
CA LEU A 86 -9.67 29.56 4.96
C LEU A 86 -8.61 30.59 5.36
N LEU A 87 -7.34 30.17 5.47
CA LEU A 87 -6.24 31.07 5.79
C LEU A 87 -6.08 32.17 4.73
N ALA A 88 -6.22 31.82 3.45
CA ALA A 88 -6.14 32.79 2.36
C ALA A 88 -7.26 33.83 2.44
N ILE A 89 -8.50 33.40 2.67
CA ILE A 89 -9.66 34.28 2.84
C ILE A 89 -9.47 35.21 4.05
N VAL A 90 -9.00 34.68 5.18
CA VAL A 90 -8.77 35.51 6.39
C VAL A 90 -7.63 36.50 6.19
N ARG A 91 -6.54 36.12 5.50
CA ARG A 91 -5.37 36.98 5.30
C ARG A 91 -5.56 38.05 4.23
N ARG A 92 -6.32 37.74 3.18
CA ARG A 92 -6.62 38.66 2.08
C ARG A 92 -8.11 38.56 1.78
N PRO A 93 -8.94 39.18 2.63
CA PRO A 93 -10.38 39.16 2.44
C PRO A 93 -10.72 39.68 1.04
N PRO A 94 -11.44 38.91 0.21
CA PRO A 94 -11.75 39.30 -1.15
C PRO A 94 -12.89 40.33 -1.25
N TRP A 95 -13.52 40.68 -0.13
CA TRP A 95 -14.66 41.59 -0.15
C TRP A 95 -14.23 43.06 -0.34
N PRO A 96 -14.98 43.81 -1.16
CA PRO A 96 -14.77 45.24 -1.34
C PRO A 96 -15.07 46.00 -0.05
N ASP A 97 -14.36 47.11 0.14
CA ASP A 97 -14.46 47.96 1.34
C ASP A 97 -15.89 48.51 1.49
N LEU A 98 -16.51 48.27 2.66
CA LEU A 98 -17.93 48.57 2.92
C LEU A 98 -18.13 49.94 3.59
N SER A 99 -17.11 50.80 3.62
CA SER A 99 -17.07 52.04 4.39
C SER A 99 -17.76 53.25 3.72
N ARG A 100 -18.86 53.06 2.99
CA ARG A 100 -19.63 54.17 2.37
C ARG A 100 -20.94 54.47 3.08
#